data_AF-A0A920MKS0-F1
#
_entry.id   AF-A0A920MKS0-F1
#
_cell.length_a   1.000
_cell.length_b   1.000
_cell.length_c   1.000
_cell.angle_alpha   90.00
_cell.angle_beta   90.00
_cell.angle_gamma   90.00
#
_symmetry.space_group_name_H-M   'P 1'
#
loop_
_entity.id
_entity.type
_entity.pdbx_description
1 polymer ?
#
loop_
_entity_poly.entity_id
_entity_poly.type
_entity_poly.pdbx_seq_one_letter_code
_entity_poly.pdbx_strand_id
1 'polypeptide(L)'
;MVSTICTRGVSTLKIFSTVTLRHLKGVDDSVGAVLDFLDKNKLAEDTLVIYMGDNGFSFGEHGLIDKRHFYEESAKVPLLVRWPTRLEGGAPINALIQNIDIAPTILDVAGLRAPAHMQGMSIVPLLERTSADWRDRVF
;
A
#
# COMPACT_ATOMS: atom_id res chain seq x y z
N MET A 1 28.14 39.79 16.85
CA MET A 1 28.74 39.47 15.53
C MET A 1 28.17 38.11 15.11
N VAL A 2 27.66 38.04 13.88
CA VAL A 2 26.59 37.12 13.42
C VAL A 2 26.98 35.64 13.50
N SER A 3 26.02 34.81 13.94
CA SER A 3 26.12 33.36 14.00
C SER A 3 26.20 32.75 12.61
N THR A 4 27.20 31.93 12.36
CA THR A 4 27.23 31.04 11.19
C THR A 4 26.28 29.87 11.44
N ILE A 5 25.03 29.99 10.99
CA ILE A 5 24.15 28.82 10.84
C ILE A 5 24.70 27.99 9.67
N CYS A 6 25.16 26.79 9.98
CA CYS A 6 25.58 25.79 9.01
C CYS A 6 24.36 25.35 8.18
N THR A 7 24.23 25.84 6.95
CA THR A 7 23.11 25.54 6.03
C THR A 7 23.24 24.20 5.29
N ARG A 8 24.18 23.33 5.67
CA ARG A 8 24.43 22.05 4.96
C ARG A 8 23.39 20.94 5.20
N GLY A 9 22.43 21.13 6.11
CA GLY A 9 21.42 20.11 6.44
C GLY A 9 20.22 20.03 5.48
N VAL A 10 19.83 21.16 4.87
CA VAL A 10 18.57 21.23 4.08
C VAL A 10 18.74 20.67 2.66
N SER A 11 19.96 20.70 2.11
CA SER A 11 20.23 20.24 0.74
C SER A 11 20.11 18.73 0.58
N THR A 12 20.58 17.95 1.56
CA THR A 12 20.66 16.49 1.45
C THR A 12 19.28 15.85 1.47
N LEU A 13 18.40 16.30 2.38
CA LEU A 13 17.03 15.78 2.46
C LEU A 13 16.22 16.13 1.20
N LYS A 14 16.41 17.34 0.66
CA LYS A 14 15.75 17.77 -0.58
C LYS A 14 16.22 16.98 -1.81
N ILE A 15 17.50 16.63 -1.87
CA ILE A 15 18.04 15.75 -2.92
C ILE A 15 17.46 14.35 -2.78
N PHE A 16 17.49 13.79 -1.57
CA PHE A 16 16.96 12.45 -1.28
C PHE A 16 15.47 12.33 -1.65
N SER A 17 14.63 13.26 -1.19
CA SER A 17 13.20 13.26 -1.51
C SER A 17 12.94 13.40 -3.01
N THR A 18 13.67 14.28 -3.71
CA THR A 18 13.51 14.45 -5.16
C THR A 18 13.93 13.19 -5.91
N VAL A 19 15.02 12.53 -5.51
CA VAL A 19 15.46 11.25 -6.10
C VAL A 19 14.40 10.18 -5.85
N THR A 20 13.86 10.06 -4.64
CA THR A 20 12.81 9.09 -4.30
C THR A 20 11.55 9.29 -5.14
N LEU A 21 11.08 10.54 -5.29
CA LEU A 21 9.91 10.83 -6.12
C LEU A 21 10.13 10.49 -7.61
N ARG A 22 11.35 10.65 -8.13
CA ARG A 22 11.68 10.20 -9.49
C ARG A 22 11.63 8.67 -9.64
N HIS A 23 12.09 7.93 -8.64
CA HIS A 23 11.98 6.47 -8.65
C HIS A 23 10.51 6.04 -8.56
N LEU A 24 9.72 6.69 -7.71
CA LEU A 24 8.29 6.44 -7.59
C LEU A 24 7.58 6.66 -8.94
N LYS A 25 7.92 7.73 -9.67
CA LYS A 25 7.40 7.94 -11.02
C LYS A 25 7.77 6.81 -11.98
N GLY A 26 9.01 6.33 -11.96
CA GLY A 26 9.42 5.21 -12.81
C GLY A 26 8.66 3.92 -12.51
N VAL A 27 8.37 3.67 -11.23
CA VAL A 27 7.51 2.54 -10.81
C VAL A 27 6.07 2.75 -11.28
N ASP A 28 5.51 3.94 -11.12
CA ASP A 28 4.16 4.29 -11.58
C ASP A 28 4.00 4.09 -13.09
N ASP A 29 4.95 4.57 -13.89
CA ASP A 29 4.98 4.36 -15.34
C ASP A 29 5.03 2.85 -15.69
N SER A 30 5.76 2.05 -14.90
CA SER A 30 5.86 0.59 -15.08
C SER A 30 4.57 -0.14 -14.70
N VAL A 31 3.92 0.26 -13.60
CA VAL A 31 2.61 -0.27 -13.21
C VAL A 31 1.57 0.07 -14.27
N GLY A 32 1.58 1.30 -14.78
CA GLY A 32 0.74 1.73 -15.90
C GLY A 32 0.90 0.83 -17.12
N ALA A 33 2.14 0.49 -17.50
CA ALA A 33 2.42 -0.43 -18.61
C ALA A 33 1.84 -1.84 -18.40
N VAL A 34 1.87 -2.36 -17.16
CA VAL A 34 1.26 -3.67 -16.83
C VAL A 34 -0.26 -3.59 -16.93
N LEU A 35 -0.88 -2.54 -16.39
CA LEU A 35 -2.33 -2.34 -16.44
C LEU A 35 -2.82 -2.19 -17.90
N ASP A 36 -2.11 -1.38 -18.69
CA ASP A 36 -2.32 -1.24 -20.14
C ASP A 36 -2.27 -2.57 -20.87
N PHE A 37 -1.31 -3.44 -20.51
CA PHE A 37 -1.18 -4.76 -21.10
C PHE A 37 -2.39 -5.63 -20.77
N LEU A 38 -2.85 -5.65 -19.51
CA LEU A 38 -4.05 -6.40 -19.11
C LEU A 38 -5.28 -5.94 -19.90
N ASP A 39 -5.45 -4.63 -20.08
CA ASP A 39 -6.59 -4.07 -20.81
C ASP A 39 -6.52 -4.37 -22.31
N LYS A 40 -5.36 -4.16 -22.95
CA LYS A 40 -5.15 -4.42 -24.40
C LYS A 40 -5.35 -5.88 -24.77
N ASN A 41 -5.02 -6.80 -23.86
CA ASN A 41 -5.15 -8.25 -24.08
C ASN A 41 -6.46 -8.82 -23.53
N LYS A 42 -7.40 -7.98 -23.05
CA LYS A 42 -8.70 -8.41 -22.49
C LYS A 42 -8.56 -9.38 -21.31
N LEU A 43 -7.49 -9.23 -20.52
CA LEU A 43 -7.23 -10.04 -19.33
C LEU A 43 -7.73 -9.36 -18.04
N ALA A 44 -8.02 -8.06 -18.10
CA ALA A 44 -8.37 -7.26 -16.94
C ALA A 44 -9.62 -7.75 -16.19
N GLU A 45 -10.60 -8.30 -16.90
CA GLU A 45 -11.86 -8.80 -16.30
C GLU A 45 -11.66 -10.06 -15.44
N ASP A 46 -10.62 -10.84 -15.72
CA ASP A 46 -10.28 -12.10 -15.03
C ASP A 46 -9.04 -11.96 -14.12
N THR A 47 -8.54 -10.74 -13.93
CA THR A 47 -7.34 -10.48 -13.14
C THR A 47 -7.65 -9.56 -11.96
N LEU A 48 -7.44 -10.09 -10.75
CA LEU A 48 -7.33 -9.28 -9.54
C LEU A 48 -5.94 -8.65 -9.47
N VAL A 49 -5.86 -7.33 -9.43
CA VAL A 49 -4.61 -6.59 -9.21
C VAL A 49 -4.60 -6.02 -7.80
N ILE A 50 -3.57 -6.35 -7.02
CA ILE A 50 -3.30 -5.79 -5.70
C ILE A 50 -1.97 -5.05 -5.76
N TYR A 51 -2.00 -3.74 -5.47
CA TYR A 51 -0.79 -2.93 -5.29
C TYR A 51 -0.66 -2.58 -3.82
N MET A 52 0.48 -2.90 -3.21
CA MET A 52 0.72 -2.64 -1.80
C MET A 52 2.19 -2.33 -1.48
N GLY A 53 2.43 -1.64 -0.38
CA GLY A 53 3.77 -1.48 0.21
C GLY A 53 4.08 -2.57 1.24
N ASP A 54 5.36 -2.89 1.42
CA ASP A 54 5.82 -3.75 2.52
C ASP A 54 5.78 -3.00 3.85
N ASN A 55 6.33 -1.79 3.85
CA ASN A 55 6.48 -0.89 4.99
C ASN A 55 6.50 0.57 4.49
N GLY A 56 6.29 1.51 5.40
CA GLY A 56 6.49 2.92 5.14
C GLY A 56 7.98 3.33 5.19
N PHE A 57 8.24 4.63 5.22
CA PHE A 57 9.57 5.20 5.40
C PHE A 57 9.49 6.60 6.01
N SER A 58 10.20 6.83 7.11
CA SER A 58 10.38 8.18 7.67
C SER A 58 11.50 8.94 6.99
N PHE A 59 11.21 10.20 6.66
CA PHE A 59 12.10 11.15 6.00
C PHE A 59 12.67 12.19 6.98
N GLY A 60 12.49 12.01 8.29
CA GLY A 60 12.94 12.95 9.33
C GLY A 60 11.86 13.28 10.35
N GLU A 61 10.64 12.78 10.17
CA GLU A 61 9.56 12.91 11.15
C GLU A 61 10.02 12.39 12.51
N HIS A 62 9.64 13.09 13.58
CA HIS A 62 10.08 12.77 14.94
C HIS A 62 11.62 12.73 15.14
N GLY A 63 12.41 13.28 14.22
CA GLY A 63 13.86 13.18 14.23
C GLY A 63 14.39 11.79 13.85
N LEU A 64 13.54 10.95 13.25
CA LEU A 64 13.85 9.58 12.85
C LEU A 64 13.94 9.46 11.32
N ILE A 65 14.70 8.46 10.86
CA ILE A 65 14.79 8.05 9.46
C ILE A 65 14.67 6.52 9.40
N ASP A 66 14.41 5.97 8.21
CA ASP A 66 14.22 4.54 7.97
C ASP A 66 12.80 4.07 8.38
N LYS A 67 12.62 2.76 8.54
CA LYS A 67 11.33 2.10 8.77
C LYS A 67 11.34 1.16 9.97
N ARG A 68 12.01 1.57 11.06
CA ARG A 68 12.30 0.71 12.23
C ARG A 68 11.56 1.10 13.50
N HIS A 69 10.48 1.85 13.35
CA HIS A 69 9.72 2.39 14.48
C HIS A 69 8.23 2.35 14.18
N PHE A 70 7.40 2.34 15.22
CA PHE A 70 5.96 2.14 15.08
C PHE A 70 5.18 3.46 14.98
N TYR A 71 5.70 4.38 14.16
CA TYR A 71 4.98 5.61 13.77
C TYR A 71 4.29 5.38 12.42
N GLU A 72 3.24 6.15 12.12
CA GLU A 72 2.43 5.97 10.91
C GLU A 72 3.29 6.00 9.64
N GLU A 73 4.28 6.88 9.57
CA GLU A 73 5.18 7.02 8.41
C GLU A 73 5.96 5.75 8.11
N SER A 74 6.23 4.90 9.11
CA SER A 74 6.96 3.64 8.96
C SER A 74 6.04 2.43 8.86
N ALA A 75 4.86 2.45 9.47
CA ALA A 75 3.96 1.30 9.55
C ALA A 75 2.84 1.31 8.49
N LYS A 76 2.37 2.50 8.09
CA LYS A 76 1.25 2.66 7.17
C LYS A 76 1.72 2.61 5.73
N VAL A 77 1.09 1.75 4.94
CA VAL A 77 1.43 1.50 3.53
C VAL A 77 0.22 1.73 2.62
N PRO A 78 0.43 2.08 1.33
CA PRO A 78 -0.64 2.07 0.37
C PRO A 78 -1.16 0.65 0.14
N LEU A 79 -2.47 0.52 -0.09
CA LEU A 79 -3.12 -0.69 -0.57
C LEU A 79 -4.20 -0.28 -1.57
N LEU A 80 -4.03 -0.65 -2.84
CA LEU A 80 -5.00 -0.45 -3.91
C LEU A 80 -5.37 -1.81 -4.49
N VAL A 81 -6.66 -1.98 -4.77
CA VAL A 81 -7.19 -3.22 -5.34
C VAL A 81 -8.05 -2.88 -6.55
N ARG A 82 -7.81 -3.56 -7.68
CA ARG A 82 -8.57 -3.43 -8.91
C ARG A 82 -9.08 -4.81 -9.34
N TRP A 83 -10.38 -4.92 -9.52
CA TRP A 83 -11.02 -6.09 -10.11
C TRP A 83 -12.34 -5.67 -10.79
N PRO A 84 -12.30 -5.31 -12.09
CA PRO A 84 -13.41 -4.62 -12.75
C PRO A 84 -14.75 -5.36 -12.76
N THR A 85 -14.73 -6.69 -12.76
CA THR A 85 -15.94 -7.53 -12.82
C THR A 85 -16.65 -7.68 -11.49
N ARG A 86 -15.95 -7.45 -10.37
CA ARG A 86 -16.47 -7.70 -9.03
C ARG A 86 -16.51 -6.46 -8.14
N LEU A 87 -15.68 -5.47 -8.42
CA LEU A 87 -15.52 -4.26 -7.62
C LEU A 87 -15.92 -3.04 -8.44
N GLU A 88 -16.87 -2.26 -7.92
CA GLU A 88 -17.35 -1.02 -8.55
C GLU A 88 -16.33 0.14 -8.43
N GLY A 89 -15.30 -0.03 -7.58
CA GLY A 89 -14.35 1.02 -7.24
C GLY A 89 -14.97 2.11 -6.34
N GLY A 90 -14.44 3.33 -6.43
CA GLY A 90 -14.99 4.50 -5.74
C GLY A 90 -14.28 4.87 -4.44
N ALA A 91 -15.06 5.24 -3.42
CA ALA A 91 -14.56 5.85 -2.20
C ALA A 91 -13.59 4.94 -1.41
N PRO A 92 -12.58 5.52 -0.73
CA PRO A 92 -11.65 4.75 0.09
C PRO A 92 -12.37 3.99 1.20
N ILE A 93 -11.84 2.82 1.55
CA ILE A 93 -12.28 2.01 2.68
C ILE A 93 -11.44 2.39 3.89
N ASN A 94 -12.08 2.89 4.96
CA ASN A 94 -11.41 3.35 6.18
C ASN A 94 -11.23 2.23 7.23
N ALA A 95 -11.43 0.97 6.85
CA ALA A 95 -11.24 -0.17 7.74
C ALA A 95 -9.76 -0.44 8.00
N LEU A 96 -9.45 -0.99 9.17
CA LEU A 96 -8.10 -1.35 9.59
C LEU A 96 -7.64 -2.66 8.93
N ILE A 97 -6.81 -2.55 7.88
CA ILE A 97 -6.25 -3.68 7.13
C ILE A 97 -4.77 -3.85 7.48
N GLN A 98 -4.32 -5.10 7.58
CA GLN A 98 -2.93 -5.48 7.83
C GLN A 98 -2.37 -6.28 6.66
N ASN A 99 -1.05 -6.25 6.45
CA ASN A 99 -0.41 -7.01 5.37
C ASN A 99 -0.68 -8.53 5.44
N ILE A 100 -0.93 -9.07 6.64
CA ILE A 100 -1.27 -10.49 6.84
C ILE A 100 -2.63 -10.87 6.26
N ASP A 101 -3.49 -9.90 5.93
CA ASP A 101 -4.81 -10.13 5.33
C ASP A 101 -4.74 -10.48 3.84
N ILE A 102 -3.63 -10.16 3.18
CA ILE A 102 -3.49 -10.33 1.74
C ILE A 102 -3.43 -11.80 1.35
N ALA A 103 -2.73 -12.64 2.13
CA ALA A 103 -2.68 -14.08 1.89
C ALA A 103 -4.06 -14.77 1.96
N PRO A 104 -4.86 -14.62 3.03
CA PRO A 104 -6.22 -15.19 3.07
C PRO A 104 -7.15 -14.58 2.03
N THR A 105 -6.95 -13.32 1.64
CA THR A 105 -7.70 -12.68 0.54
C THR A 105 -7.43 -13.37 -0.79
N ILE A 106 -6.16 -13.65 -1.12
CA ILE A 106 -5.80 -14.36 -2.35
C ILE A 106 -6.40 -15.77 -2.37
N LEU A 107 -6.39 -16.47 -1.24
CA LEU A 107 -7.01 -17.80 -1.13
C LEU A 107 -8.52 -17.74 -1.35
N ASP A 108 -9.21 -16.80 -0.71
CA ASP A 108 -10.65 -16.60 -0.85
C ASP A 108 -11.04 -16.29 -2.31
N VAL A 109 -10.30 -15.40 -2.97
CA VAL A 109 -10.46 -15.08 -4.40
C VAL A 109 -10.28 -16.32 -5.28
N ALA A 110 -9.34 -17.20 -4.93
CA ALA A 110 -9.10 -18.47 -5.62
C ALA A 110 -10.13 -19.57 -5.28
N GLY A 111 -11.15 -19.29 -4.44
CA GLY A 111 -12.13 -20.27 -3.98
C GLY A 111 -11.55 -21.29 -2.98
N LEU A 112 -10.42 -20.98 -2.36
CA LEU A 112 -9.74 -21.83 -1.39
C LEU A 112 -10.01 -21.36 0.04
N ARG A 113 -10.09 -22.31 0.97
CA ARG A 113 -10.24 -22.00 2.39
C ARG A 113 -8.88 -21.63 3.00
N ALA A 114 -8.82 -20.47 3.65
CA ALA A 114 -7.66 -20.09 4.45
C ALA A 114 -7.42 -21.09 5.60
N PRO A 115 -6.18 -21.57 5.81
CA PRO A 115 -5.84 -22.42 6.95
C PRO A 115 -6.10 -21.74 8.30
N ALA A 116 -6.52 -22.51 9.31
CA ALA A 116 -6.88 -21.98 10.63
C ALA A 116 -5.73 -21.30 11.39
N HIS A 117 -4.47 -21.50 10.99
CA HIS A 117 -3.30 -20.85 11.59
C HIS A 117 -3.00 -19.47 11.00
N MET A 118 -3.63 -19.08 9.88
CA MET A 118 -3.52 -17.72 9.35
C MET A 118 -4.28 -16.77 10.26
N GLN A 119 -3.61 -15.73 10.73
CA GLN A 119 -4.19 -14.73 11.62
C GLN A 119 -4.91 -13.60 10.88
N GLY A 120 -4.58 -13.40 9.60
CA GLY A 120 -5.26 -12.44 8.74
C GLY A 120 -6.67 -12.88 8.37
N MET A 121 -7.47 -11.93 7.91
CA MET A 121 -8.84 -12.16 7.42
C MET A 121 -8.94 -11.72 5.96
N SER A 122 -9.74 -12.42 5.16
CA SER A 122 -9.99 -11.98 3.79
C SER A 122 -10.65 -10.59 3.80
N ILE A 123 -10.14 -9.66 2.98
CA ILE A 123 -10.72 -8.33 2.81
C ILE A 123 -11.79 -8.30 1.71
N VAL A 124 -12.09 -9.41 1.04
CA VAL A 124 -13.13 -9.45 -0.02
C VAL A 124 -14.46 -8.86 0.46
N PRO A 125 -14.99 -9.20 1.66
CA PRO A 125 -16.23 -8.58 2.16
C PRO A 125 -16.15 -7.06 2.36
N LEU A 126 -14.96 -6.52 2.65
CA LEU A 126 -14.76 -5.06 2.72
C LEU A 126 -14.76 -4.44 1.32
N LEU A 127 -14.07 -5.08 0.37
CA LEU A 127 -13.99 -4.63 -1.02
C LEU A 127 -15.38 -4.60 -1.68
N GLU A 128 -16.22 -5.59 -1.37
CA GLU A 128 -17.62 -5.67 -1.82
C GLU A 128 -18.58 -4.84 -0.98
N ARG A 129 -18.11 -4.20 0.11
CA ARG A 129 -18.91 -3.39 1.04
C ARG A 129 -20.05 -4.18 1.70
N THR A 130 -19.86 -5.47 1.95
CA THR A 130 -20.84 -6.37 2.55
C THR A 130 -20.57 -6.65 4.03
N SER A 131 -19.37 -6.33 4.54
CA SER A 131 -19.05 -6.59 5.96
C SER A 131 -19.53 -5.48 6.90
N ALA A 132 -20.17 -5.89 7.99
CA ALA A 132 -20.47 -5.04 9.15
C ALA A 132 -19.56 -5.30 10.37
N ASP A 133 -18.88 -6.46 10.39
CA ASP A 133 -18.01 -6.87 11.49
C ASP A 133 -16.56 -6.91 10.99
N TRP A 134 -15.69 -6.15 11.64
CA TRP A 134 -14.27 -6.05 11.31
C TRP A 134 -13.47 -5.67 12.56
N ARG A 135 -12.15 -5.86 12.51
CA ARG A 135 -11.29 -5.54 13.65
C ARG A 135 -11.28 -4.03 13.96
N ASP A 136 -11.15 -3.73 15.24
CA ASP A 136 -11.06 -2.37 15.81
C ASP A 136 -9.62 -1.92 16.10
N ARG A 137 -8.63 -2.80 15.90
CA ARG A 137 -7.21 -2.58 16.21
C ARG A 137 -6.28 -3.34 15.27
N VAL A 138 -5.04 -2.86 15.15
CA VAL A 138 -3.93 -3.51 14.43
C VAL A 138 -2.75 -3.70 15.35
N PHE A 139 -1.87 -4.63 14.98
CA PHE A 139 -0.66 -5.02 15.71
C PHE A 139 0.53 -5.07 14.77
#